data_AF-A0A822YI71-F1
#
_entry.id   AF-A0A822YI71-F1
#
_cell.length_a   1.000
_cell.length_b   1.000
_cell.length_c   1.000
_cell.angle_alpha   90.00
_cell.angle_beta   90.00
_cell.angle_gamma   90.00
#
_symmetry.space_group_name_H-M   'P 1'
#
loop_
_entity.id
_entity.type
_entity.pdbx_description
1 polymer ?
#
loop_
_entity_poly.entity_id
_entity_poly.type
_entity_poly.pdbx_seq_one_letter_code
_entity_poly.pdbx_strand_id
1 'polypeptide(L)'
;MISSLPTVNSSLRLWHSLQQKVSLVAGSIRVLRTKEGRESMEGVAHSAASSAADLPAKRPRGDEAAVANNGNGVSVQMENGKEPRCISSVIPGWFSEISPMWPGEAHSLKVEKILFQGKSEYQNVMVFQSSTYGKVLVLDGVIQLTERDECAYQEMIAHLPLCSIPNPKKVLVIGGGDGGVLREVSRHSSVEQIDICEIDKMVVDVSKS
;
A
#
# COMPACT_ATOMS: atom_id res chain seq x y z
N MET A 1 -11.14 -13.78 -25.87
CA MET A 1 -9.74 -13.54 -25.44
C MET A 1 -9.73 -12.24 -24.66
N ILE A 2 -9.76 -12.31 -23.33
CA ILE A 2 -9.67 -11.13 -22.48
C ILE A 2 -8.19 -10.97 -22.14
N SER A 3 -7.60 -9.86 -22.57
CA SER A 3 -6.22 -9.49 -22.30
C SER A 3 -6.01 -9.23 -20.81
N SER A 4 -4.99 -9.87 -20.23
CA SER A 4 -4.54 -9.68 -18.86
C SER A 4 -4.07 -8.24 -18.62
N LEU A 5 -4.76 -7.53 -17.73
CA LEU A 5 -4.27 -6.28 -17.14
C LEU A 5 -3.24 -6.62 -16.04
N PRO A 6 -2.03 -6.05 -16.05
CA PRO A 6 -0.96 -6.40 -15.11
C PRO A 6 -1.20 -5.92 -13.66
N THR A 7 -2.27 -5.16 -13.40
CA THR A 7 -2.51 -4.49 -12.11
C THR A 7 -3.13 -5.39 -11.03
N VAL A 8 -3.60 -6.60 -11.38
CA VAL A 8 -4.31 -7.49 -10.44
C VAL A 8 -3.35 -8.30 -9.55
N ASN A 9 -2.05 -8.32 -9.88
CA ASN A 9 -1.10 -9.25 -9.26
C ASN A 9 -0.67 -8.83 -7.84
N SER A 10 -0.58 -7.53 -7.56
CA SER A 10 -0.15 -7.01 -6.25
C SER A 10 -1.19 -7.29 -5.14
N SER A 11 -2.48 -7.10 -5.45
CA SER A 11 -3.58 -7.30 -4.50
C SER A 11 -3.75 -8.76 -4.07
N LEU A 12 -3.50 -9.72 -4.97
CA LEU A 12 -3.50 -11.15 -4.63
C LEU A 12 -2.30 -11.56 -3.76
N ARG A 13 -1.13 -10.96 -3.96
CA ARG A 13 0.06 -11.22 -3.12
C ARG A 13 -0.14 -10.72 -1.69
N LEU A 14 -0.74 -9.54 -1.55
CA LEU A 14 -1.13 -8.99 -0.25
C LEU A 14 -2.15 -9.88 0.46
N TRP A 15 -3.16 -10.37 -0.26
CA TRP A 15 -4.17 -11.29 0.28
C TRP A 15 -3.56 -12.60 0.82
N HIS A 16 -2.64 -13.22 0.08
CA HIS A 16 -1.96 -14.44 0.54
C HIS A 16 -1.02 -14.20 1.73
N SER A 17 -0.30 -13.08 1.76
CA SER A 17 0.51 -12.66 2.91
C SER A 17 -0.35 -12.43 4.16
N LEU A 18 -1.53 -11.80 3.99
CA LEU A 18 -2.49 -11.59 5.07
C LEU A 18 -3.03 -12.92 5.62
N GLN A 19 -3.39 -13.88 4.75
CA GLN A 19 -3.92 -15.18 5.19
C GLN A 19 -2.92 -15.99 6.02
N GLN A 20 -1.61 -15.96 5.70
CA GLN A 20 -0.62 -16.69 6.48
C GLN A 20 -0.40 -16.09 7.87
N LYS A 21 -0.45 -14.76 8.01
CA LYS A 21 -0.27 -14.09 9.31
C LYS A 21 -1.46 -14.32 10.26
N VAL A 22 -2.69 -14.46 9.75
CA VAL A 22 -3.88 -14.78 10.56
C VAL A 22 -3.80 -16.18 11.21
N SER A 23 -3.09 -17.13 10.59
CA SER A 23 -2.93 -18.50 11.13
C SER A 23 -1.97 -18.60 12.33
N LEU A 24 -1.09 -17.62 12.51
CA LEU A 24 0.06 -17.73 13.43
C LEU A 24 -0.13 -17.09 14.81
N VAL A 25 -1.16 -16.28 15.05
CA VAL A 25 -1.24 -15.49 16.30
C VAL A 25 -2.62 -15.52 16.95
N ALA A 26 -2.92 -16.64 17.60
CA ALA A 26 -3.89 -16.68 18.70
C ALA A 26 -3.16 -16.37 20.01
N GLY A 27 -2.93 -15.09 20.35
CA GLY A 27 -2.29 -14.77 21.64
C GLY A 27 -1.94 -13.32 21.95
N SER A 28 -1.99 -12.39 20.99
CA SER A 28 -1.65 -10.97 21.24
C SER A 28 -2.47 -10.06 20.35
N ILE A 29 -3.77 -10.00 20.63
CA ILE A 29 -4.71 -9.13 19.91
C ILE A 29 -4.89 -7.84 20.71
N ARG A 30 -4.48 -6.70 20.16
CA ARG A 30 -4.90 -5.38 20.66
C ARG A 30 -6.07 -4.90 19.81
N VAL A 31 -7.25 -4.77 20.42
CA VAL A 31 -8.41 -4.13 19.79
C VAL A 31 -8.32 -2.64 20.06
N LEU A 32 -8.07 -1.84 19.02
CA LEU A 32 -8.22 -0.39 19.10
C LEU A 32 -9.64 -0.04 18.67
N ARG A 33 -10.36 0.69 19.52
CA ARG A 33 -11.66 1.26 19.20
C ARG A 33 -11.48 2.68 18.67
N THR A 34 -12.08 2.98 17.53
CA THR A 34 -12.17 4.36 17.02
C THR A 34 -13.65 4.77 16.97
N LYS A 35 -14.02 5.87 17.64
CA LYS A 35 -15.33 6.52 17.44
C LYS A 35 -15.45 7.94 18.02
N GLU A 36 -16.28 8.73 17.32
CA GLU A 36 -17.02 9.97 17.68
C GLU A 36 -16.38 11.34 17.41
N GLY A 37 -16.81 11.96 16.30
CA GLY A 37 -16.62 13.37 15.97
C GLY A 37 -17.41 13.75 14.71
N ARG A 38 -18.68 14.13 14.87
CA ARG A 38 -19.53 14.69 13.81
C ARG A 38 -19.62 16.19 14.03
N GLU A 39 -18.75 16.95 13.37
CA GLU A 39 -19.00 18.38 13.15
C GLU A 39 -19.71 18.55 11.80
N SER A 40 -20.92 19.06 11.89
CA SER A 40 -21.81 19.38 10.78
C SER A 40 -21.41 20.68 10.11
N MET A 41 -21.23 20.67 8.79
CA MET A 41 -21.51 21.84 7.95
C MET A 41 -22.32 21.39 6.72
N GLU A 42 -23.51 21.99 6.61
CA GLU A 42 -24.50 21.80 5.54
C GLU A 42 -24.19 22.67 4.30
N GLY A 43 -24.63 22.17 3.13
CA GLY A 43 -24.93 22.94 1.91
C GLY A 43 -23.72 23.24 1.00
N VAL A 44 -23.74 23.04 -0.32
CA VAL A 44 -24.84 23.20 -1.30
C VAL A 44 -24.61 22.24 -2.48
N ALA A 45 -25.69 21.59 -2.93
CA ALA A 45 -25.73 20.75 -4.12
C ALA A 45 -25.93 21.58 -5.40
N HIS A 46 -25.19 21.26 -6.46
CA HIS A 46 -25.58 21.57 -7.83
C HIS A 46 -25.49 20.32 -8.71
N SER A 47 -26.61 20.04 -9.37
CA SER A 47 -26.85 18.97 -10.33
C SER A 47 -26.27 19.31 -11.70
N ALA A 48 -25.69 18.32 -12.39
CA ALA A 48 -25.79 18.21 -13.83
C ALA A 48 -25.47 16.77 -14.27
N ALA A 49 -26.38 16.17 -15.04
CA ALA A 49 -26.16 14.95 -15.80
C ALA A 49 -25.88 15.32 -17.26
N SER A 50 -24.94 14.64 -17.93
CA SER A 50 -25.07 14.31 -19.36
C SER A 50 -24.02 13.30 -19.85
N SER A 51 -24.54 12.20 -20.39
CA SER A 51 -24.14 11.42 -21.59
C SER A 51 -22.67 11.20 -21.98
N ALA A 52 -22.42 9.93 -22.32
CA ALA A 52 -21.27 9.36 -23.02
C ALA A 52 -20.97 9.98 -24.39
N ALA A 53 -19.67 10.10 -24.73
CA ALA A 53 -19.05 9.61 -25.98
C ALA A 53 -17.56 10.01 -26.08
N ASP A 54 -16.80 9.17 -26.78
CA ASP A 54 -15.52 9.39 -27.47
C ASP A 54 -14.17 9.48 -26.73
N LEU A 55 -13.43 8.38 -26.87
CA LEU A 55 -11.97 8.26 -26.83
C LEU A 55 -11.33 8.92 -28.06
N PRO A 56 -10.14 9.54 -27.93
CA PRO A 56 -9.21 9.61 -29.04
C PRO A 56 -7.90 8.87 -28.78
N ALA A 57 -7.65 7.92 -29.69
CA ALA A 57 -6.42 7.52 -30.36
C ALA A 57 -5.03 7.71 -29.69
N LYS A 58 -4.29 6.58 -29.70
CA LYS A 58 -2.83 6.44 -29.63
C LYS A 58 -2.06 7.63 -30.23
N ARG A 59 -1.25 8.29 -29.41
CA ARG A 59 -0.12 9.10 -29.88
C ARG A 59 1.10 8.20 -30.09
N PRO A 60 1.79 8.24 -31.25
CA PRO A 60 3.04 7.55 -31.43
C PRO A 60 4.14 8.28 -30.65
N ARG A 61 4.96 7.55 -29.90
CA ARG A 61 6.19 8.09 -29.30
C ARG A 61 7.35 7.60 -30.15
N GLY A 62 7.96 8.53 -30.87
CA GLY A 62 9.09 8.31 -31.77
C GLY A 62 10.38 7.94 -31.03
N ASP A 63 11.33 7.45 -31.83
CA ASP A 63 12.61 6.92 -31.41
C ASP A 63 13.59 7.99 -30.92
N GLU A 64 14.36 7.57 -29.91
CA GLU A 64 15.69 7.98 -29.43
C GLU A 64 16.11 9.46 -29.39
N ALA A 65 16.43 9.92 -28.18
CA ALA A 65 17.59 10.76 -27.94
C ALA A 65 18.30 10.33 -26.64
N ALA A 66 19.57 9.96 -26.77
CA ALA A 66 20.47 9.61 -25.69
C ALA A 66 20.61 10.74 -24.67
N VAL A 67 20.44 10.44 -23.38
CA VAL A 67 20.72 11.37 -22.28
C VAL A 67 22.02 10.94 -21.61
N ALA A 68 22.98 11.86 -21.63
CA ALA A 68 24.32 11.71 -21.09
C ALA A 68 24.32 11.29 -19.61
N ASN A 69 25.19 10.33 -19.32
CA ASN A 69 25.47 9.80 -17.99
C ASN A 69 26.21 10.87 -17.16
N ASN A 70 25.47 11.67 -16.40
CA ASN A 70 26.07 12.50 -15.36
C ASN A 70 26.07 11.68 -14.07
N GLY A 71 27.20 11.04 -13.78
CA GLY A 71 27.42 10.22 -12.62
C GLY A 71 27.23 11.02 -11.34
N ASN A 72 26.07 10.88 -10.71
CA ASN A 72 25.85 11.25 -9.34
C ASN A 72 25.25 10.04 -8.62
N GLY A 73 26.11 9.08 -8.29
CA GLY A 73 25.75 7.97 -7.42
C GLY A 73 25.35 8.54 -6.07
N VAL A 74 24.09 8.35 -5.68
CA VAL A 74 23.63 8.65 -4.32
C VAL A 74 24.38 7.73 -3.38
N SER A 75 25.32 8.29 -2.63
CA SER A 75 25.92 7.63 -1.48
C SER A 75 24.88 7.68 -0.36
N VAL A 76 24.25 6.54 -0.10
CA VAL A 76 23.35 6.38 1.04
C VAL A 76 24.23 6.30 2.29
N GLN A 77 24.45 7.43 2.97
CA GLN A 77 25.12 7.43 4.27
C GLN A 77 24.17 6.83 5.30
N MET A 78 24.51 5.64 5.80
CA MET A 78 23.83 4.93 6.88
C MET A 78 24.74 4.89 8.11
N GLU A 79 24.17 5.16 9.28
CA GLU A 79 24.85 5.15 10.58
C GLU A 79 25.24 3.73 11.06
N ASN A 80 25.06 2.68 10.24
CA ASN A 80 25.46 1.31 10.60
C ASN A 80 25.88 0.39 9.44
N GLY A 81 26.42 0.95 8.35
CA GLY A 81 27.33 0.26 7.43
C GLY A 81 26.84 -0.99 6.66
N LYS A 82 25.56 -1.38 6.72
CA LYS A 82 25.02 -2.53 5.98
C LYS A 82 23.76 -2.13 5.22
N GLU A 83 23.84 -2.15 3.89
CA GLU A 83 22.65 -2.01 3.05
C GLU A 83 21.66 -3.16 3.34
N PRO A 84 20.34 -2.90 3.31
CA PRO A 84 19.32 -3.93 3.43
C PRO A 84 19.57 -5.04 2.40
N ARG A 85 19.39 -6.31 2.78
CA ARG A 85 19.56 -7.47 1.85
C ARG A 85 18.71 -7.39 0.58
N CYS A 86 17.66 -6.59 0.59
CA CYS A 86 16.71 -6.37 -0.50
C CYS A 86 17.07 -5.18 -1.41
N ILE A 87 18.14 -4.44 -1.12
CA ILE A 87 18.72 -3.48 -2.05
C ILE A 87 19.67 -4.23 -3.00
N SER A 88 19.50 -3.99 -4.30
CA SER A 88 20.27 -4.65 -5.35
C SER A 88 21.75 -4.31 -5.25
N SER A 89 22.59 -5.33 -5.11
CA SER A 89 24.05 -5.24 -5.20
C SER A 89 24.56 -5.10 -6.64
N VAL A 90 23.69 -5.34 -7.64
CA VAL A 90 24.05 -5.28 -9.07
C VAL A 90 23.79 -3.88 -9.65
N ILE A 91 22.64 -3.29 -9.32
CA ILE A 91 22.29 -1.92 -9.70
C ILE A 91 21.97 -1.15 -8.42
N PRO A 92 22.91 -0.32 -7.92
CA PRO A 92 22.74 0.39 -6.66
C PRO A 92 21.44 1.22 -6.61
N GLY A 93 20.83 1.27 -5.43
CA GLY A 93 19.62 2.07 -5.17
C GLY A 93 18.33 1.52 -5.78
N TRP A 94 18.24 0.22 -6.05
CA TRP A 94 16.99 -0.45 -6.39
C TRP A 94 16.59 -1.41 -5.28
N PHE A 95 15.33 -1.39 -4.87
CA PHE A 95 14.73 -2.41 -4.03
C PHE A 95 14.08 -3.46 -4.93
N SER A 96 14.29 -4.74 -4.63
CA SER A 96 13.63 -5.85 -5.35
C SER A 96 12.85 -6.73 -4.38
N GLU A 97 11.55 -6.85 -4.62
CA GLU A 97 10.65 -7.73 -3.87
C GLU A 97 10.86 -9.19 -4.27
N ILE A 98 11.60 -9.94 -3.45
CA ILE A 98 11.95 -11.33 -3.68
C ILE A 98 11.36 -12.19 -2.56
N SER A 99 10.58 -13.21 -2.91
CA SER A 99 9.99 -14.14 -1.95
C SER A 99 9.88 -15.55 -2.52
N PRO A 100 10.01 -16.61 -1.68
CA PRO A 100 9.68 -17.98 -2.07
C PRO A 100 8.22 -18.15 -2.53
N MET A 101 7.33 -17.21 -2.18
CA MET A 101 5.93 -17.22 -2.61
C MET A 101 5.76 -16.94 -4.11
N TRP A 102 6.76 -16.36 -4.77
CA TRP A 102 6.77 -16.08 -6.21
C TRP A 102 8.15 -16.37 -6.82
N PRO A 103 8.50 -17.65 -6.98
CA PRO A 103 9.81 -18.02 -7.49
C PRO A 103 10.00 -17.59 -8.95
N GLY A 104 11.17 -17.05 -9.27
CA GLY A 104 11.56 -16.69 -10.64
C GLY A 104 11.16 -15.29 -11.10
N GLU A 105 10.49 -14.51 -10.25
CA GLU A 105 10.05 -13.15 -10.55
C GLU A 105 10.31 -12.20 -9.37
N ALA A 106 10.49 -10.91 -9.66
CA ALA A 106 10.64 -9.88 -8.64
C ALA A 106 10.16 -8.53 -9.19
N HIS A 107 9.40 -7.78 -8.39
CA HIS A 107 9.06 -6.40 -8.71
C HIS A 107 10.13 -5.48 -8.12
N SER A 108 10.73 -4.61 -8.94
CA SER A 108 11.80 -3.71 -8.50
C SER A 108 11.40 -2.26 -8.58
N LEU A 109 11.67 -1.50 -7.50
CA LEU A 109 11.41 -0.08 -7.39
C LEU A 109 12.70 0.68 -7.12
N LYS A 110 12.92 1.79 -7.83
CA LYS A 110 14.06 2.66 -7.58
C LYS A 110 13.87 3.39 -6.24
N VAL A 111 14.85 3.26 -5.35
CA VAL A 111 14.86 3.89 -4.04
C VAL A 111 15.55 5.24 -4.14
N GLU A 112 14.86 6.30 -3.72
CA GLU A 112 15.45 7.63 -3.54
C GLU A 112 16.06 7.77 -2.14
N LYS A 113 15.31 7.37 -1.12
CA LYS A 113 15.71 7.53 0.28
C LYS A 113 15.02 6.50 1.16
N ILE A 114 15.77 5.88 2.06
CA ILE A 114 15.17 5.11 3.16
C ILE A 114 14.70 6.10 4.23
N LEU A 115 13.42 6.05 4.56
CA LEU A 115 12.78 6.91 5.56
C LEU A 115 12.80 6.27 6.94
N PHE A 116 12.61 4.95 7.00
CA PHE A 116 12.65 4.18 8.22
C PHE A 116 13.13 2.75 7.93
N GLN A 117 13.88 2.17 8.86
CA GLN A 117 14.17 0.75 8.87
C GLN A 117 14.31 0.26 10.31
N GLY A 118 13.61 -0.83 10.64
CA GLY A 118 13.61 -1.43 11.95
C GLY A 118 13.17 -2.88 11.93
N LYS A 119 13.35 -3.56 13.05
CA LYS A 119 12.82 -4.89 13.30
C LYS A 119 11.95 -4.84 14.55
N SER A 120 10.67 -5.16 14.40
CA SER A 120 9.74 -5.29 15.51
C SER A 120 9.85 -6.68 16.14
N GLU A 121 9.00 -6.96 17.14
CA GLU A 121 8.85 -8.31 17.70
C GLU A 121 8.29 -9.32 16.68
N TYR A 122 7.67 -8.83 15.60
CA TYR A 122 6.94 -9.65 14.64
C TYR A 122 7.62 -9.75 13.27
N GLN A 123 8.22 -8.65 12.79
CA GLN A 123 8.70 -8.56 11.40
C GLN A 123 9.76 -7.47 11.21
N ASN A 124 10.42 -7.49 10.06
CA ASN A 124 11.26 -6.39 9.59
C ASN A 124 10.36 -5.35 8.93
N VAL A 125 10.47 -4.09 9.35
CA VAL A 125 9.69 -2.96 8.85
C VAL A 125 10.63 -1.99 8.14
N MET A 126 10.28 -1.62 6.91
CA MET A 126 11.02 -0.62 6.16
C MET A 126 10.06 0.31 5.44
N VAL A 127 10.37 1.60 5.47
CA VAL A 127 9.69 2.61 4.66
C VAL A 127 10.73 3.35 3.85
N PHE A 128 10.48 3.49 2.55
CA PHE A 128 11.36 4.23 1.67
C PHE A 128 10.56 5.10 0.70
N GLN A 129 11.17 6.18 0.24
CA GLN A 129 10.71 7.01 -0.85
C GLN A 129 11.14 6.36 -2.18
N SER A 130 10.18 6.00 -3.01
CA SER A 130 10.39 5.53 -4.39
C SER A 130 10.44 6.72 -5.35
N SER A 131 11.20 6.57 -6.44
CA SER A 131 11.30 7.61 -7.48
C SER A 131 10.00 7.86 -8.24
N THR A 132 9.12 6.85 -8.32
CA THR A 132 7.91 6.95 -9.17
C THR A 132 6.64 6.45 -8.50
N TYR A 133 6.71 5.88 -7.29
CA TYR A 133 5.57 5.30 -6.58
C TYR A 133 5.25 5.97 -5.23
N GLY A 134 5.94 7.07 -4.90
CA GLY A 134 5.75 7.74 -3.60
C GLY A 134 6.42 6.98 -2.46
N LYS A 135 5.89 7.11 -1.24
CA LYS A 135 6.32 6.30 -0.10
C LYS A 135 5.88 4.85 -0.28
N VAL A 136 6.73 3.93 0.14
CA VAL A 136 6.52 2.48 0.06
C VAL A 136 6.74 1.86 1.43
N LEU A 137 5.75 1.10 1.92
CA LEU A 137 5.86 0.29 3.13
C LEU A 137 6.24 -1.15 2.74
N VAL A 138 7.24 -1.69 3.40
CA VAL A 138 7.72 -3.06 3.20
C VAL A 138 7.76 -3.78 4.54
N LEU A 139 7.20 -4.99 4.57
CA LEU A 139 7.24 -5.89 5.71
C LEU A 139 7.89 -7.21 5.30
N ASP A 140 8.95 -7.61 5.99
CA ASP A 140 9.74 -8.82 5.69
C ASP A 140 10.18 -8.94 4.22
N GLY A 141 10.46 -7.81 3.58
CA GLY A 141 10.89 -7.76 2.18
C GLY A 141 9.74 -7.81 1.16
N VAL A 142 8.49 -7.82 1.60
CA VAL A 142 7.28 -7.78 0.77
C VAL A 142 6.66 -6.39 0.81
N ILE A 143 6.40 -5.80 -0.35
CA ILE A 143 5.73 -4.51 -0.49
C ILE A 143 4.30 -4.67 0.03
N GLN A 144 3.93 -3.85 1.00
CA GLN A 144 2.57 -3.84 1.54
C GLN A 144 1.67 -2.81 0.84
N LEU A 145 2.22 -1.64 0.55
CA LEU A 145 1.52 -0.58 -0.19
C LEU A 145 2.52 0.38 -0.83
N THR A 146 2.04 1.09 -1.85
CA THR A 146 2.66 2.31 -2.36
C THR A 146 1.60 3.41 -2.42
N GLU A 147 1.98 4.67 -2.17
CA GLU A 147 1.04 5.79 -2.26
C GLU A 147 0.37 5.91 -3.64
N ARG A 148 1.06 5.47 -4.70
CA ARG A 148 0.57 5.63 -6.07
C ARG A 148 -0.58 4.69 -6.42
N ASP A 149 -0.65 3.50 -5.84
CA ASP A 149 -1.61 2.46 -6.21
C ASP A 149 -2.41 1.87 -5.05
N GLU A 150 -2.23 2.38 -3.82
CA GLU A 150 -2.94 1.90 -2.64
C GLU A 150 -4.47 1.95 -2.76
N CYS A 151 -5.01 2.93 -3.49
CA CYS A 151 -6.46 3.12 -3.66
C CYS A 151 -7.12 1.89 -4.26
N ALA A 152 -6.47 1.23 -5.23
CA ALA A 152 -7.03 0.06 -5.90
C ALA A 152 -7.24 -1.10 -4.93
N TYR A 153 -6.32 -1.32 -4.00
CA TYR A 153 -6.46 -2.37 -2.98
C TYR A 153 -7.47 -1.96 -1.89
N GLN A 154 -7.30 -0.76 -1.34
CA GLN A 154 -8.07 -0.29 -0.19
C GLN A 154 -9.55 -0.09 -0.53
N GLU A 155 -9.87 0.51 -1.67
CA GLU A 155 -11.26 0.68 -2.12
C GLU A 155 -11.91 -0.67 -2.39
N MET A 156 -11.21 -1.58 -3.06
CA MET A 156 -11.77 -2.89 -3.40
C MET A 156 -12.03 -3.74 -2.16
N ILE A 157 -11.08 -3.83 -1.23
CA ILE A 157 -11.25 -4.66 -0.04
C ILE A 157 -12.31 -4.09 0.93
N ALA A 158 -12.50 -2.77 0.96
CA ALA A 158 -13.51 -2.12 1.80
C ALA A 158 -14.90 -2.11 1.14
N HIS A 159 -15.01 -1.65 -0.10
CA HIS A 159 -16.31 -1.39 -0.73
C HIS A 159 -16.99 -2.64 -1.27
N LEU A 160 -16.25 -3.66 -1.74
CA LEU A 160 -16.88 -4.90 -2.20
C LEU A 160 -17.79 -5.52 -1.11
N PRO A 161 -17.34 -5.77 0.13
CA PRO A 161 -18.22 -6.32 1.16
C PRO A 161 -19.26 -5.30 1.65
N LEU A 162 -18.89 -4.03 1.87
CA LEU A 162 -19.77 -3.05 2.52
C LEU A 162 -20.90 -2.55 1.61
N CYS A 163 -20.68 -2.49 0.30
CA CYS A 163 -21.74 -2.18 -0.67
C CYS A 163 -22.65 -3.38 -0.95
N SER A 164 -22.28 -4.59 -0.53
CA SER A 164 -23.08 -5.81 -0.74
C SER A 164 -24.11 -6.08 0.37
N ILE A 165 -24.13 -5.26 1.43
CA ILE A 165 -25.06 -5.40 2.56
C ILE A 165 -25.73 -4.06 2.86
N PRO A 166 -27.02 -4.05 3.27
CA PRO A 166 -27.69 -2.82 3.64
C PRO A 166 -27.20 -2.33 5.01
N ASN A 167 -26.87 -1.04 5.09
CA ASN A 167 -26.58 -0.31 6.33
C ASN A 167 -25.59 -1.03 7.28
N PRO A 168 -24.34 -1.32 6.86
CA PRO A 168 -23.33 -1.86 7.76
C PRO A 168 -23.12 -0.93 8.96
N LYS A 169 -23.17 -1.47 10.18
CA LYS A 169 -23.05 -0.69 11.43
C LYS A 169 -21.75 -0.93 12.19
N LYS A 170 -21.31 -2.17 12.29
CA LYS A 170 -20.10 -2.56 13.04
C LYS A 170 -19.17 -3.32 12.12
N VAL A 171 -17.94 -2.84 11.98
CA VAL A 171 -16.95 -3.39 11.08
C VAL A 171 -15.70 -3.75 11.88
N LEU A 172 -15.19 -4.96 11.69
CA LEU A 172 -13.90 -5.40 12.24
C LEU A 172 -12.88 -5.47 11.10
N VAL A 173 -11.76 -4.78 11.28
CA VAL A 173 -10.59 -4.85 10.41
C VAL A 173 -9.49 -5.60 11.14
N ILE A 174 -9.00 -6.69 10.55
CA ILE A 174 -7.85 -7.45 11.07
C ILE A 174 -6.64 -7.10 10.22
N GLY A 175 -5.56 -6.66 10.85
CA GLY A 175 -4.46 -5.97 10.19
C GLY A 175 -4.83 -4.51 9.88
N GLY A 176 -4.37 -3.99 8.74
CA GLY A 176 -4.67 -2.61 8.31
C GLY A 176 -3.90 -1.56 9.10
N GLY A 177 -2.72 -1.89 9.62
CA GLY A 177 -1.85 -0.96 10.35
C GLY A 177 -1.45 0.31 9.59
N ASP A 178 -1.58 0.32 8.25
CA ASP A 178 -1.41 1.51 7.41
C ASP A 178 -2.58 2.50 7.47
N GLY A 179 -3.76 2.04 7.91
CA GLY A 179 -4.95 2.88 8.10
C GLY A 179 -5.75 3.18 6.83
N GLY A 180 -5.30 2.78 5.65
CA GLY A 180 -6.00 3.09 4.41
C GLY A 180 -7.36 2.38 4.28
N VAL A 181 -7.45 1.13 4.72
CA VAL A 181 -8.76 0.43 4.79
C VAL A 181 -9.70 1.12 5.77
N LEU A 182 -9.22 1.64 6.90
CA LEU A 182 -10.05 2.37 7.86
C LEU A 182 -10.63 3.65 7.25
N ARG A 183 -9.83 4.36 6.44
CA ARG A 183 -10.27 5.54 5.68
C ARG A 183 -11.43 5.18 4.75
N GLU A 184 -11.33 4.09 4.00
CA GLU A 184 -12.39 3.68 3.07
C GLU A 184 -13.65 3.18 3.78
N VAL A 185 -13.51 2.42 4.88
CA VAL A 185 -14.66 2.02 5.72
C VAL A 185 -15.38 3.23 6.30
N SER A 186 -14.64 4.28 6.71
CA SER A 186 -15.22 5.49 7.30
C SER A 186 -16.10 6.32 6.35
N ARG A 187 -16.02 6.05 5.03
CA ARG A 187 -16.88 6.70 4.03
C ARG A 187 -18.34 6.22 4.10
N HIS A 188 -18.61 5.07 4.69
CA HIS A 188 -19.96 4.53 4.82
C HIS A 188 -20.67 5.17 6.01
N SER A 189 -21.60 6.10 5.74
CA SER A 189 -22.28 6.88 6.79
C SER A 189 -23.13 6.05 7.76
N SER A 190 -23.49 4.81 7.40
CA SER A 190 -24.18 3.89 8.29
C SER A 190 -23.26 3.23 9.32
N VAL A 191 -21.95 3.24 9.09
CA VAL A 191 -20.97 2.61 9.98
C VAL A 191 -20.90 3.42 11.27
N GLU A 192 -21.27 2.76 12.35
CA GLU A 192 -21.27 3.30 13.68
C GLU A 192 -19.97 2.92 14.43
N GLN A 193 -19.31 1.81 14.14
CA GLN A 193 -18.11 1.40 14.87
C GLN A 193 -17.13 0.67 13.96
N ILE A 194 -15.86 1.05 14.05
CA ILE A 194 -14.75 0.37 13.38
C ILE A 194 -13.78 -0.11 14.47
N ASP A 195 -13.72 -1.43 14.65
CA ASP A 195 -12.73 -2.07 15.49
C ASP A 195 -11.55 -2.49 14.61
N ILE A 196 -10.33 -2.14 15.00
CA ILE A 196 -9.10 -2.61 14.34
C ILE A 196 -8.28 -3.49 15.27
N CYS A 197 -7.81 -4.60 14.73
CA CYS A 197 -6.89 -5.52 15.39
C CYS A 197 -5.58 -5.59 14.59
N GLU A 198 -4.63 -4.72 14.93
CA GLU A 198 -3.26 -4.76 14.41
C GLU A 198 -2.33 -5.28 15.51
N ILE A 199 -1.49 -6.26 15.16
CA ILE A 199 -0.57 -6.91 16.10
C ILE A 199 0.71 -6.09 16.27
N ASP A 200 1.18 -5.48 15.18
CA ASP A 200 2.48 -4.81 15.16
C ASP A 200 2.34 -3.31 15.31
N LYS A 201 2.59 -2.83 16.53
CA LYS A 201 2.59 -1.41 16.86
C LYS A 201 3.60 -0.61 16.03
N MET A 202 4.73 -1.18 15.61
CA MET A 202 5.72 -0.48 14.80
C MET A 202 5.15 -0.09 13.44
N VAL A 203 4.31 -0.95 12.84
CA VAL A 203 3.63 -0.65 11.57
C VAL A 203 2.70 0.54 11.73
N VAL A 204 1.92 0.58 12.81
CA VAL A 204 1.01 1.70 13.11
C VAL A 204 1.76 3.00 13.34
N ASP A 205 2.86 2.95 14.08
CA ASP A 205 3.61 4.16 14.44
C ASP A 205 4.32 4.76 13.23
N VAL A 206 4.92 3.92 12.38
CA VAL A 206 5.61 4.35 11.15
C VAL A 206 4.63 4.80 10.06
N SER A 207 3.41 4.27 10.03
CA SER A 207 2.41 4.70 9.05
C SER A 207 1.76 6.05 9.38
N LYS A 208 1.89 6.52 10.63
CA LYS A 208 1.36 7.82 11.08
C LYS A 208 2.32 8.99 10.85
N SER A 209 3.61 8.73 10.64
CA SER A 209 4.69 9.73 10.55
C SER A 209 4.91 10.26 9.14
#